data_AF-A0A660T3T5-F1
#
_entry.id   AF-A0A660T3T5-F1
#
_cell.length_a   1.000
_cell.length_b   1.000
_cell.length_c   1.000
_cell.angle_alpha   90.00
_cell.angle_beta   90.00
_cell.angle_gamma   90.00
#
_symmetry.space_group_name_H-M   'P 1'
#
loop_
_entity.id
_entity.type
_entity.pdbx_description
1 polymer ?
#
loop_
_entity_poly.entity_id
_entity_poly.type
_entity_poly.pdbx_seq_one_letter_code
_entity_poly.pdbx_strand_id
1 'polypeptide(L)'
;AARKSLPDFDIKKRLKTFSGIRPAPSTGDFIIKEEYPGFINAAGIESPGLTSSPAIALMVLDIIKDRVKLEKKSNFKPYREAIIKPNSFDAAEIKRRIELPSGSERIVCRCEKVTEGEIVDALSRNIIITTRKAVKMRTRAGMGFCQGKFCGPRVDELIAKIKKPTSKGERPFAPTRSGKA
;
A
#
# COMPACT_ATOMS: atom_id res chain seq x y z
N ALA A 1 14.86 -4.03 25.81
CA ALA A 1 13.98 -2.85 25.93
C ALA A 1 12.55 -3.24 26.32
N ALA A 2 11.78 -3.94 25.48
CA ALA A 2 10.36 -4.24 25.76
C ALA A 2 10.07 -4.91 27.12
N ARG A 3 10.91 -5.84 27.59
CA ARG A 3 10.78 -6.48 28.92
C ARG A 3 10.82 -5.50 30.11
N LYS A 4 11.36 -4.30 29.93
CA LYS A 4 11.35 -3.25 30.97
C LYS A 4 9.93 -2.69 31.19
N SER A 5 9.08 -2.70 30.17
CA SER A 5 7.70 -2.21 30.23
C SER A 5 6.68 -3.34 30.38
N LEU A 6 7.00 -4.54 29.88
CA LEU A 6 6.15 -5.73 29.93
C LEU A 6 7.01 -6.93 30.41
N PRO A 7 7.05 -7.21 31.73
CA PRO A 7 7.92 -8.24 32.30
C PRO A 7 7.76 -9.61 31.61
N ASP A 8 6.52 -9.99 31.30
CA ASP A 8 6.18 -11.29 30.70
C ASP A 8 6.29 -11.31 29.16
N PHE A 9 6.99 -10.34 28.55
CA PHE A 9 7.17 -10.31 27.10
C PHE A 9 8.01 -11.50 26.60
N ASP A 10 7.32 -12.45 25.96
CA ASP A 10 7.92 -13.61 25.32
C ASP A 10 8.28 -13.33 23.85
N ILE A 11 9.58 -13.28 23.63
CA ILE A 11 10.22 -13.05 22.34
C ILE A 11 9.92 -14.16 21.31
N LYS A 12 9.59 -15.38 21.77
CA LYS A 12 9.25 -16.53 20.92
C LYS A 12 7.84 -16.41 20.32
N LYS A 13 6.96 -15.57 20.89
CA LYS A 13 5.59 -15.34 20.41
C LYS A 13 5.49 -14.28 19.30
N ARG A 14 6.61 -13.77 18.78
CA ARG A 14 6.61 -12.76 17.71
C ARG A 14 6.15 -13.35 16.38
N LEU A 15 5.13 -12.74 15.77
CA LEU A 15 4.57 -13.19 14.50
C LEU A 15 5.38 -12.75 13.27
N LYS A 16 5.98 -11.55 13.36
CA LYS A 16 6.74 -10.95 12.26
C LYS A 16 7.72 -9.92 12.80
N THR A 17 8.90 -9.85 12.18
CA THR A 17 9.86 -8.76 12.35
C THR A 17 10.04 -8.04 11.02
N PHE A 18 10.37 -6.76 11.10
CA PHE A 18 10.76 -5.96 9.95
C PHE A 18 11.86 -4.99 10.37
N SER A 19 12.61 -4.50 9.39
CA SER A 19 13.57 -3.42 9.56
C SER A 19 13.32 -2.41 8.44
N GLY A 20 13.66 -1.16 8.69
CA GLY A 20 13.57 -0.07 7.74
C GLY A 20 14.78 0.83 7.86
N ILE A 21 15.19 1.44 6.77
CA ILE A 21 16.27 2.42 6.72
C ILE A 21 15.63 3.80 6.69
N ARG A 22 16.10 4.70 7.55
CA ARG A 22 15.75 6.12 7.46
C ARG A 22 16.77 6.82 6.56
N PRO A 23 16.34 7.59 5.55
CA PRO A 23 17.25 8.35 4.71
C PRO A 23 17.65 9.64 5.43
N ALA A 24 18.42 9.53 6.52
CA ALA A 24 18.90 10.68 7.29
C ALA A 24 20.08 11.36 6.55
N PRO A 25 19.97 12.64 6.16
CA PRO A 25 21.03 13.35 5.48
C PRO A 25 22.03 13.95 6.48
N SER A 26 23.25 14.24 6.04
CA SER A 26 24.24 14.97 6.84
C SER A 26 23.88 16.45 7.05
N THR A 27 22.88 16.97 6.33
CA THR A 27 22.41 18.36 6.42
C THR A 27 21.56 18.63 7.67
N GLY A 28 21.05 17.59 8.33
CA GLY A 28 20.17 17.71 9.50
C GLY A 28 18.71 18.07 9.18
N ASP A 29 18.35 18.30 7.92
CA ASP A 29 16.98 18.58 7.48
C ASP A 29 16.73 18.03 6.05
N PHE A 30 15.46 18.01 5.64
CA PHE A 30 15.00 17.53 4.34
C PHE A 30 15.67 18.30 3.19
N ILE A 31 15.97 17.59 2.11
CA ILE A 31 16.53 18.17 0.89
C ILE A 31 15.39 18.29 -0.11
N ILE A 32 14.81 19.48 -0.21
CA ILE A 32 13.71 19.81 -1.14
C ILE A 32 14.14 21.00 -2.00
N LYS A 33 14.89 20.71 -3.06
CA LYS A 33 15.47 21.75 -3.93
C LYS A 33 15.79 21.20 -5.30
N GLU A 34 15.93 22.10 -6.25
CA GLU A 34 16.54 21.80 -7.54
C GLU A 34 18.06 21.91 -7.42
N GLU A 35 18.77 20.80 -7.64
CA GLU A 35 20.24 20.80 -7.62
C GLU A 35 20.83 21.13 -9.01
N TYR A 36 20.12 20.70 -10.05
CA TYR A 36 20.46 20.94 -11.46
C TYR A 36 19.19 21.27 -12.25
N PRO A 37 19.26 22.05 -13.33
CA PRO A 37 18.09 22.40 -14.13
C PRO A 37 17.27 21.17 -14.56
N GLY A 38 16.01 21.11 -14.14
CA GLY A 38 15.08 20.00 -14.38
C GLY A 38 15.20 18.84 -13.38
N PHE A 39 16.08 18.91 -12.38
CA PHE A 39 16.35 17.84 -11.42
C PHE A 39 16.05 18.27 -9.98
N ILE A 40 14.85 17.92 -9.51
CA ILE A 40 14.37 18.25 -8.17
C ILE A 40 14.60 17.07 -7.22
N ASN A 41 15.35 17.34 -6.16
CA ASN A 41 15.51 16.43 -5.04
C ASN A 41 14.37 16.64 -4.04
N ALA A 42 13.73 15.55 -3.63
CA ALA A 42 12.89 15.44 -2.45
C ALA A 42 13.43 14.26 -1.61
N ALA A 43 14.55 14.50 -0.94
CA ALA A 43 15.40 13.50 -0.32
C ALA A 43 15.71 13.85 1.14
N GLY A 44 16.45 12.98 1.85
CA GLY A 44 16.84 13.26 3.23
C GLY A 44 15.67 13.22 4.23
N ILE A 45 14.56 12.56 3.87
CA ILE A 45 13.33 12.60 4.65
C ILE A 45 13.40 11.59 5.80
N GLU A 46 13.91 12.00 6.97
CA GLU A 46 13.96 11.15 8.17
C GLU A 46 12.58 11.04 8.86
N SER A 47 12.15 12.11 9.53
CA SER A 47 10.87 12.22 10.22
C SER A 47 10.46 13.69 10.26
N PRO A 48 9.20 14.08 9.95
CA PRO A 48 8.02 13.21 9.75
C PRO A 48 7.64 12.99 8.28
N GLY A 49 8.30 12.09 7.54
CA GLY A 49 8.12 11.98 6.08
C GLY A 49 6.71 11.68 5.56
N LEU A 50 5.98 10.76 6.20
CA LEU A 50 4.61 10.44 5.77
C LEU A 50 3.65 11.60 6.06
N THR A 51 3.76 12.20 7.24
CA THR A 51 2.89 13.30 7.69
C THR A 51 3.19 14.59 6.93
N SER A 52 4.46 14.86 6.59
CA SER A 52 4.88 16.06 5.87
C SER A 52 4.72 15.94 4.35
N SER A 53 4.40 14.77 3.81
CA SER A 53 4.31 14.55 2.36
C SER A 53 3.45 15.59 1.60
N PRO A 54 2.28 16.04 2.11
CA PRO A 54 1.52 17.12 1.47
C PRO A 54 2.26 18.47 1.46
N ALA A 55 2.98 18.81 2.54
CA ALA A 55 3.76 20.05 2.61
C ALA A 55 4.97 20.01 1.66
N ILE A 56 5.66 18.87 1.59
CA ILE A 56 6.74 18.62 0.62
C ILE A 56 6.21 18.84 -0.82
N ALA A 57 5.01 18.35 -1.13
CA ALA A 57 4.42 18.54 -2.45
C ALA A 57 4.16 20.02 -2.78
N LEU A 58 3.76 20.85 -1.81
CA LEU A 58 3.61 22.29 -2.00
C LEU A 58 4.95 22.98 -2.24
N MET A 59 6.00 22.61 -1.50
CA MET A 59 7.36 23.13 -1.74
C MET A 59 7.87 22.78 -3.13
N VAL A 60 7.63 21.55 -3.59
CA VAL A 60 7.98 21.15 -4.97
C VAL A 60 7.15 21.93 -6.00
N LEU A 61 5.88 22.20 -5.73
CA LEU A 61 5.03 23.02 -6.59
C LEU A 61 5.59 24.44 -6.74
N ASP A 62 6.07 25.03 -5.64
CA ASP A 62 6.70 26.35 -5.66
C ASP A 62 7.99 26.39 -6.50
N ILE A 63 8.74 25.28 -6.59
CA ILE A 63 9.93 25.17 -7.43
C ILE A 63 9.57 25.15 -8.93
N ILE A 64 8.43 24.56 -9.31
CA ILE A 64 8.09 24.32 -10.73
C ILE A 64 7.07 25.30 -11.33
N LYS A 65 6.36 26.08 -10.50
CA LYS A 65 5.19 26.88 -10.94
C LYS A 65 5.48 27.85 -12.08
N ASP A 66 6.70 28.40 -12.16
CA ASP A 66 7.08 29.37 -13.19
C ASP A 66 7.57 28.70 -14.49
N ARG A 67 7.71 27.37 -14.50
CA ARG A 67 8.28 26.61 -15.63
C ARG A 67 7.28 25.67 -16.29
N VAL A 68 6.17 25.39 -15.62
CA VAL A 68 5.11 24.51 -16.12
C VAL A 68 3.78 25.19 -15.92
N LYS A 69 2.91 25.15 -16.93
CA LYS A 69 1.53 25.61 -16.79
C LYS A 69 0.80 24.70 -15.80
N LEU A 70 0.51 25.21 -14.60
CA LEU A 70 -0.25 24.49 -13.58
C LEU A 70 -1.72 24.90 -13.63
N GLU A 71 -2.59 23.94 -13.95
CA GLU A 71 -4.05 24.15 -13.93
C GLU A 71 -4.66 23.39 -12.75
N LYS A 72 -5.42 24.12 -11.92
CA LYS A 72 -6.11 23.50 -10.78
C LYS A 72 -7.25 22.62 -11.29
N LYS A 73 -7.20 21.33 -10.95
CA LYS A 73 -8.29 20.39 -11.25
C LYS A 73 -9.52 20.72 -10.38
N SER A 74 -10.59 21.19 -11.01
CA SER A 74 -11.86 21.52 -10.34
C SER A 74 -12.58 20.29 -9.78
N ASN A 75 -12.36 19.12 -10.37
CA ASN A 75 -12.99 17.84 -10.00
C ASN A 75 -12.03 16.88 -9.27
N PHE A 76 -11.02 17.41 -8.56
CA PHE A 76 -10.10 16.58 -7.79
C PHE A 76 -10.84 15.81 -6.68
N LYS A 77 -10.66 14.50 -6.64
CA LYS A 77 -11.23 13.62 -5.61
C LYS A 77 -10.13 13.26 -4.59
N PRO A 78 -10.04 13.97 -3.45
CA PRO A 78 -8.97 13.77 -2.46
C PRO A 78 -9.13 12.47 -1.67
N TYR A 79 -10.35 11.91 -1.65
CA TYR A 79 -10.66 10.72 -0.88
C TYR A 79 -10.77 9.48 -1.77
N ARG A 80 -10.20 8.39 -1.28
CA ARG A 80 -10.35 7.05 -1.86
C ARG A 80 -11.14 6.20 -0.88
N GLU A 81 -12.20 5.57 -1.35
CA GLU A 81 -12.97 4.63 -0.55
C GLU A 81 -12.05 3.56 0.04
N ALA A 82 -12.22 3.24 1.33
CA ALA A 82 -11.42 2.21 1.98
C ALA A 82 -11.70 0.84 1.31
N ILE A 83 -10.65 0.02 1.21
CA ILE A 83 -10.81 -1.39 0.78
C ILE A 83 -11.26 -2.22 1.98
N ILE A 84 -10.62 -1.98 3.13
CA ILE A 84 -10.87 -2.71 4.37
C ILE A 84 -12.17 -2.21 4.96
N LYS A 85 -13.13 -3.11 5.11
CA LYS A 85 -14.42 -2.85 5.75
C LYS A 85 -14.41 -3.48 7.14
N PRO A 86 -14.38 -2.68 8.22
CA PRO A 86 -14.39 -3.21 9.59
C PRO A 86 -15.59 -4.14 9.79
N ASN A 87 -15.36 -5.29 10.40
CA ASN A 87 -16.39 -6.25 10.71
C ASN A 87 -16.20 -6.82 12.13
N SER A 88 -17.32 -7.18 12.75
CA SER A 88 -17.39 -7.72 14.11
C SER A 88 -17.77 -9.20 14.12
N PHE A 89 -17.46 -9.95 13.05
CA PHE A 89 -17.81 -11.36 12.96
C PHE A 89 -17.21 -12.15 14.14
N ASP A 90 -18.05 -12.96 14.77
CA ASP A 90 -17.66 -13.91 15.79
C ASP A 90 -17.10 -15.19 15.17
N ALA A 91 -16.69 -16.15 16.01
CA ALA A 91 -16.09 -17.39 15.53
C ALA A 91 -17.07 -18.25 14.70
N ALA A 92 -18.36 -18.25 15.03
CA ALA A 92 -19.38 -19.03 14.36
C ALA A 92 -19.65 -18.46 12.96
N GLU A 93 -19.81 -17.14 12.85
CA GLU A 93 -20.03 -16.44 11.59
C GLU A 93 -18.80 -16.53 10.68
N ILE A 94 -17.59 -16.44 11.25
CA ILE A 94 -16.36 -16.66 10.47
C ILE A 94 -16.35 -18.06 9.87
N LYS A 95 -16.71 -19.09 10.66
CA LYS A 95 -16.76 -20.48 10.16
C LYS A 95 -17.77 -20.61 9.02
N ARG A 96 -18.99 -20.11 9.22
CA ARG A 96 -20.05 -20.11 8.19
C ARG A 96 -19.59 -19.43 6.90
N ARG A 97 -18.96 -18.27 7.00
CA ARG A 97 -18.48 -17.49 5.84
C ARG A 97 -17.29 -18.11 5.12
N ILE A 98 -16.49 -18.93 5.78
CA ILE A 98 -15.40 -19.68 5.13
C ILE A 98 -15.99 -20.78 4.24
N GLU A 99 -17.11 -21.37 4.64
CA GLU A 99 -17.79 -22.47 3.94
C GLU A 99 -18.69 -21.98 2.79
N LEU A 100 -18.94 -20.67 2.68
CA LEU A 100 -19.69 -20.09 1.58
C LEU A 100 -19.05 -20.43 0.22
N PRO A 101 -19.85 -20.57 -0.85
CA PRO A 101 -19.32 -20.63 -2.21
C PRO A 101 -18.55 -19.35 -2.56
N SER A 102 -17.73 -19.40 -3.62
CA SER A 102 -17.00 -18.22 -4.10
C SER A 102 -17.96 -17.05 -4.32
N GLY A 103 -17.66 -15.90 -3.73
CA GLY A 103 -18.55 -14.74 -3.73
C GLY A 103 -18.06 -13.67 -2.77
N SER A 104 -18.61 -12.46 -2.87
CA SER A 104 -18.13 -11.28 -2.14
C SER A 104 -18.05 -11.46 -0.62
N GLU A 105 -18.97 -12.24 -0.05
CA GLU A 105 -19.11 -12.47 1.39
C GLU A 105 -18.21 -13.58 1.94
N ARG A 106 -17.62 -14.40 1.06
CA ARG A 106 -16.78 -15.53 1.47
C ARG A 106 -15.52 -15.04 2.14
N ILE A 107 -15.21 -15.56 3.34
CA ILE A 107 -13.96 -15.21 4.03
C ILE A 107 -12.79 -15.99 3.41
N VAL A 108 -11.79 -15.25 2.92
CA VAL A 108 -10.54 -15.79 2.40
C VAL A 108 -9.47 -15.83 3.49
N CYS A 109 -9.37 -14.78 4.32
CA CYS A 109 -8.41 -14.74 5.43
C CYS A 109 -9.13 -14.78 6.78
N ARG A 110 -9.10 -15.94 7.44
CA ARG A 110 -9.69 -16.13 8.78
C ARG A 110 -9.10 -15.20 9.84
N CYS A 111 -7.77 -15.02 9.85
CA CYS A 111 -7.09 -14.27 10.91
C CYS A 111 -7.45 -12.77 10.90
N GLU A 112 -7.58 -12.18 9.72
CA GLU A 112 -7.84 -10.76 9.52
C GLU A 112 -9.29 -10.49 9.08
N LYS A 113 -10.12 -11.55 9.03
CA LYS A 113 -11.53 -11.52 8.62
C LYS A 113 -11.76 -10.87 7.24
N VAL A 114 -10.85 -11.13 6.30
CA VAL A 114 -10.88 -10.52 4.96
C VAL A 114 -11.73 -11.36 4.02
N THR A 115 -12.66 -10.71 3.33
CA THR A 115 -13.52 -11.37 2.34
C THR A 115 -12.90 -11.42 0.95
N GLU A 116 -13.42 -12.31 0.12
CA GLU A 116 -13.09 -12.36 -1.31
C GLU A 116 -13.46 -11.06 -2.01
N GLY A 117 -14.59 -10.44 -1.64
CA GLY A 117 -15.02 -9.14 -2.18
C GLY A 117 -13.98 -8.04 -1.96
N GLU A 118 -13.37 -7.97 -0.77
CA GLU A 118 -12.30 -6.99 -0.49
C GLU A 118 -11.05 -7.24 -1.33
N ILE A 119 -10.71 -8.51 -1.59
CA ILE A 119 -9.57 -8.89 -2.44
C ILE A 119 -9.86 -8.58 -3.91
N VAL A 120 -11.07 -8.88 -4.38
CA VAL A 120 -11.53 -8.56 -5.74
C VAL A 120 -11.54 -7.04 -5.96
N ASP A 121 -12.05 -6.27 -5.00
CA ASP A 121 -12.02 -4.81 -5.04
C ASP A 121 -10.57 -4.29 -5.09
N ALA A 122 -9.68 -4.81 -4.25
CA ALA A 122 -8.26 -4.45 -4.27
C ALA A 122 -7.61 -4.71 -5.64
N LEU A 123 -7.93 -5.83 -6.29
CA LEU A 123 -7.41 -6.24 -7.60
C LEU A 123 -8.03 -5.44 -8.76
N SER A 124 -9.24 -4.93 -8.59
CA SER A 124 -10.01 -4.28 -9.66
C SER A 124 -9.78 -2.77 -9.77
N ARG A 125 -9.21 -2.13 -8.74
CA ARG A 125 -8.94 -0.68 -8.70
C ARG A 125 -7.79 -0.24 -9.64
N ASN A 126 -7.64 1.08 -9.79
CA ASN A 126 -6.71 1.72 -10.75
C ASN A 126 -5.22 1.38 -10.55
N ILE A 127 -4.81 0.94 -9.36
CA ILE A 127 -3.43 0.51 -9.12
C ILE A 127 -3.40 -0.99 -9.39
N ILE A 128 -2.78 -1.37 -10.49
CA ILE A 128 -2.61 -2.77 -10.88
C ILE A 128 -1.70 -3.45 -9.85
N ILE A 129 -2.21 -4.53 -9.25
CA ILE A 129 -1.45 -5.36 -8.32
C ILE A 129 -1.50 -6.81 -8.79
N THR A 130 -0.35 -7.49 -8.74
CA THR A 130 -0.18 -8.84 -9.29
C THR A 130 0.48 -9.80 -8.31
N THR A 131 0.72 -9.37 -7.07
CA THR A 131 1.46 -10.16 -6.07
C THR A 131 0.70 -10.28 -4.76
N ARG A 132 0.89 -11.40 -4.06
CA ARG A 132 0.39 -11.59 -2.68
C ARG A 132 0.79 -10.45 -1.75
N LYS A 133 2.01 -9.94 -1.88
CA LYS A 133 2.52 -8.82 -1.06
C LYS A 133 1.68 -7.57 -1.28
N ALA A 134 1.35 -7.25 -2.53
CA ALA A 134 0.52 -6.10 -2.84
C ALA A 134 -0.92 -6.27 -2.32
N VAL A 135 -1.53 -7.46 -2.48
CA VAL A 135 -2.84 -7.75 -1.88
C VAL A 135 -2.78 -7.61 -0.35
N LYS A 136 -1.78 -8.22 0.30
CA LYS A 136 -1.55 -8.12 1.75
C LYS A 136 -1.49 -6.67 2.22
N MET A 137 -0.77 -5.79 1.52
CA MET A 137 -0.66 -4.37 1.90
C MET A 137 -1.97 -3.59 1.73
N ARG A 138 -2.88 -4.05 0.86
CA ARG A 138 -4.16 -3.37 0.58
C ARG A 138 -5.34 -3.90 1.40
N THR A 139 -5.36 -5.19 1.71
CA THR A 139 -6.50 -5.86 2.35
C THR A 139 -6.16 -6.45 3.72
N ARG A 140 -4.88 -6.51 4.10
CA ARG A 140 -4.35 -7.24 5.26
C ARG A 140 -4.40 -8.77 5.14
N ALA A 141 -4.89 -9.35 4.04
CA ALA A 141 -4.89 -10.81 3.88
C ALA A 141 -3.47 -11.39 4.06
N GLY A 142 -3.30 -12.25 5.08
CA GLY A 142 -2.01 -12.82 5.45
C GLY A 142 -1.15 -11.96 6.39
N MET A 143 -1.71 -10.92 7.02
CA MET A 143 -1.05 -10.18 8.12
C MET A 143 -1.23 -10.80 9.50
N GLY A 144 -2.28 -11.59 9.70
CA GLY A 144 -2.59 -12.21 11.00
C GLY A 144 -1.70 -13.40 11.36
N PHE A 145 -2.07 -14.12 12.42
CA PHE A 145 -1.24 -15.15 13.07
C PHE A 145 -0.56 -16.14 12.09
N CYS A 146 -1.29 -16.65 11.10
CA CYS A 146 -0.75 -17.63 10.15
C CYS A 146 0.23 -17.06 9.11
N GLN A 147 0.43 -15.75 9.07
CA GLN A 147 1.29 -15.03 8.12
C GLN A 147 1.02 -15.38 6.63
N GLY A 148 -0.23 -15.76 6.31
CA GLY A 148 -0.64 -16.07 4.94
C GLY A 148 -0.45 -17.52 4.52
N LYS A 149 -0.04 -18.42 5.42
CA LYS A 149 0.11 -19.87 5.11
C LYS A 149 -1.18 -20.50 4.59
N PHE A 150 -2.34 -20.14 5.14
CA PHE A 150 -3.63 -20.73 4.74
C PHE A 150 -4.32 -19.98 3.60
N CYS A 151 -4.41 -18.65 3.69
CA CYS A 151 -5.11 -17.86 2.68
C CYS A 151 -4.29 -17.64 1.41
N GLY A 152 -2.96 -17.81 1.47
CA GLY A 152 -2.03 -17.54 0.36
C GLY A 152 -2.44 -18.18 -0.98
N PRO A 153 -2.65 -19.51 -1.04
CA PRO A 153 -3.08 -20.17 -2.28
C PRO A 153 -4.40 -19.61 -2.83
N ARG A 154 -5.40 -19.36 -1.96
CA ARG A 154 -6.69 -18.77 -2.36
C ARG A 154 -6.53 -17.35 -2.91
N VAL A 155 -5.62 -16.55 -2.34
CA VAL A 155 -5.28 -15.22 -2.87
C VAL A 155 -4.66 -15.33 -4.26
N ASP A 156 -3.78 -16.31 -4.50
CA ASP A 156 -3.19 -16.50 -5.82
C ASP A 156 -4.20 -16.91 -6.87
N GLU A 157 -5.16 -17.78 -6.52
CA GLU A 157 -6.26 -18.13 -7.40
C GLU A 157 -7.06 -16.90 -7.82
N LEU A 158 -7.36 -15.99 -6.88
CA LEU A 158 -8.05 -14.73 -7.18
C LEU A 158 -7.22 -13.79 -8.05
N ILE A 159 -5.91 -13.68 -7.77
CA ILE A 159 -4.98 -12.91 -8.62
C ILE A 159 -4.98 -13.47 -10.04
N ALA A 160 -4.91 -14.80 -10.19
CA ALA A 160 -4.88 -15.46 -11.49
C ALA A 160 -6.19 -15.27 -12.28
N LYS A 161 -7.35 -15.37 -11.61
CA LYS A 161 -8.67 -15.17 -12.22
C LYS A 161 -8.92 -13.74 -12.70
N ILE A 162 -8.49 -12.75 -11.93
CA ILE A 162 -8.79 -11.33 -12.19
C ILE A 162 -7.74 -10.70 -13.12
N LYS A 163 -6.69 -11.44 -13.53
CA LYS A 163 -5.63 -10.91 -14.41
C LYS A 163 -6.22 -10.12 -15.57
N LYS A 164 -6.18 -8.79 -15.43
CA LYS A 164 -6.33 -7.86 -16.54
C LYS A 164 -5.15 -8.13 -17.48
N PRO A 165 -5.33 -8.17 -18.81
CA PRO A 165 -4.22 -8.32 -19.72
C PRO A 165 -3.24 -7.20 -19.42
N THR A 166 -2.08 -7.56 -18.87
CA THR A 166 -0.93 -6.67 -18.89
C THR A 166 -0.55 -6.56 -20.36
N SER A 167 -0.81 -5.42 -20.99
CA SER A 167 -0.07 -5.06 -22.20
C SER A 167 1.40 -5.29 -21.86
N LYS A 168 2.03 -6.24 -22.54
CA LYS A 168 3.47 -6.49 -22.39
C LYS A 168 4.17 -5.16 -22.67
N GLY A 169 4.75 -4.53 -21.64
CA GLY A 169 5.66 -3.39 -21.81
C GLY A 169 5.34 -2.12 -21.02
N GLU A 170 4.12 -1.91 -20.55
CA GLU A 170 3.79 -0.65 -19.86
C GLU A 170 3.86 -0.82 -18.35
N ARG A 171 5.03 -0.48 -17.79
CA ARG A 171 5.11 -0.15 -16.37
C ARG A 171 4.11 0.98 -16.11
N PRO A 172 3.24 0.92 -15.09
CA PRO A 172 2.23 1.95 -14.80
C PRO A 172 2.83 3.33 -14.42
N PHE A 173 4.16 3.45 -14.44
CA PHE A 173 4.96 4.64 -14.19
C PHE A 173 6.23 4.61 -15.07
N ALA A 174 6.11 4.33 -16.37
CA ALA A 174 7.14 4.74 -17.31
C ALA A 174 6.85 6.21 -17.67
N PRO A 175 7.76 7.17 -17.42
CA PRO A 175 7.60 8.50 -18.00
C PRO A 175 7.53 8.30 -19.51
N THR A 176 6.41 8.72 -20.12
CA THR A 176 6.28 8.74 -21.57
C THR A 176 7.42 9.61 -22.09
N ARG A 177 8.41 9.01 -22.74
CA ARG A 177 9.36 9.78 -23.57
C ARG A 177 8.60 10.28 -24.79
N SER A 178 7.82 11.34 -24.60
CA SER A 178 7.37 12.19 -25.70
C SER A 178 8.45 13.27 -25.88
N GLY A 179 9.48 12.92 -26.62
CA GLY A 179 10.55 13.82 -27.02
C GLY A 179 11.15 13.27 -28.30
N LYS A 180 10.65 13.76 -29.43
CA LYS A 180 11.28 13.59 -30.74
C LYS A 180 12.71 14.15 -30.64
N ALA A 181 13.67 13.35 -31.09
CA ALA A 181 14.87 13.85 -31.74
C ALA A 181 14.74 13.48 -33.21
#